data_AF-A0A0M0BTY8-F1
#
_entry.id   AF-A0A0M0BTY8-F1
#
_cell.length_a   1.000
_cell.length_b   1.000
_cell.length_c   1.000
_cell.angle_alpha   90.00
_cell.angle_beta   90.00
_cell.angle_gamma   90.00
#
_symmetry.space_group_name_H-M   'P 1'
#
loop_
_entity.id
_entity.type
_entity.pdbx_description
1 polymer ?
#
loop_
_entity_poly.entity_id
_entity_poly.type
_entity_poly.pdbx_seq_one_letter_code
_entity_poly.pdbx_strand_id
1 'polypeptide(L)'
;MVNETVTSREMRAIETNAEYYGISLLQLMETAGRNVAEEIASRFNPKETKVAIFCGSGGNGGDGFVAARYLTCLGFTVEIILATRASNITHESTKKNWIALQSLRNIISIREIKDSLLIPNFEVDVIVDALLGIGQSGRLRPPIMQIVEKINNTNAFRVAVDVPTGINSNTGEVLGNAVKANLTVTFYKPKLGFEKAKHYTGEVVVKNIGLPVELERLVGPGDVIKATKSREPEAHKGEFGRLLIVGGSNTFSGAPALASLSALRTGVDIVTIASPEKTAIAISSMSPALITVKLKGKHITSSNISVIQNHLESATALVLGPGLGLHDETKEVVNEIIEHVEKIKIPMLLDADAIKAFTDFKRKLECAFVLTPHAREYEIL
;
A
#
# COMPACT_ATOMS: atom_id res chain seq x y z
N MET A 1 18.34 -17.60 -4.03
CA MET A 1 17.24 -16.91 -3.32
C MET A 1 16.05 -16.94 -4.26
N VAL A 2 14.93 -17.53 -3.84
CA VAL A 2 13.67 -17.37 -4.60
C VAL A 2 13.39 -15.87 -4.56
N ASN A 3 13.50 -15.20 -5.70
CA ASN A 3 13.29 -13.75 -5.78
C ASN A 3 11.82 -13.48 -5.48
N GLU A 4 11.51 -13.19 -4.21
CA GLU A 4 10.20 -12.70 -3.82
C GLU A 4 9.91 -11.43 -4.62
N THR A 5 8.81 -11.45 -5.37
CA THR A 5 8.32 -10.28 -6.09
C THR A 5 7.63 -9.32 -5.13
N VAL A 6 7.54 -8.04 -5.51
CA VAL A 6 6.82 -7.02 -4.75
C VAL A 6 5.70 -6.40 -5.59
N THR A 7 4.55 -6.15 -4.98
CA THR A 7 3.46 -5.36 -5.59
C THR A 7 3.75 -3.86 -5.47
N SER A 8 3.13 -3.03 -6.31
CA SER A 8 3.23 -1.57 -6.20
C SER A 8 2.79 -1.05 -4.82
N ARG A 9 1.80 -1.73 -4.21
CA ARG A 9 1.26 -1.35 -2.91
C ARG A 9 2.25 -1.66 -1.79
N GLU A 10 2.88 -2.83 -1.83
CA GLU A 10 3.92 -3.21 -0.87
C GLU A 10 5.15 -2.32 -1.01
N MET A 11 5.59 -2.02 -2.24
CA MET A 11 6.74 -1.13 -2.45
C MET A 11 6.50 0.26 -1.86
N ARG A 12 5.32 0.86 -2.11
CA ARG A 12 4.94 2.15 -1.50
C ARG A 12 4.89 2.10 0.03
N ALA A 13 4.42 0.99 0.59
CA ALA A 13 4.39 0.79 2.03
C ALA A 13 5.81 0.73 2.61
N ILE A 14 6.71 0.01 1.94
CA ILE A 14 8.13 -0.10 2.32
C ILE A 14 8.81 1.28 2.23
N GLU A 15 8.57 2.05 1.15
CA GLU A 15 9.09 3.42 1.01
C GLU A 15 8.57 4.36 2.10
N THR A 16 7.27 4.28 2.43
CA THR A 16 6.65 5.06 3.51
C THR A 16 7.26 4.71 4.87
N ASN A 17 7.48 3.42 5.13
CA ASN A 17 8.13 2.96 6.35
C ASN A 17 9.60 3.41 6.39
N ALA A 18 10.32 3.31 5.28
CA ALA A 18 11.71 3.76 5.18
C ALA A 18 11.82 5.25 5.53
N GLU A 19 10.94 6.09 4.99
CA GLU A 19 10.88 7.52 5.32
C GLU A 19 10.56 7.76 6.80
N TYR A 20 9.60 7.01 7.36
CA TYR A 20 9.29 7.07 8.79
C TYR A 20 10.50 6.71 9.68
N TYR A 21 11.34 5.77 9.23
CA TYR A 21 12.58 5.39 9.91
C TYR A 21 13.81 6.24 9.53
N GLY A 22 13.61 7.33 8.80
CA GLY A 22 14.64 8.33 8.52
C GLY A 22 15.42 8.14 7.22
N ILE A 23 15.06 7.17 6.37
CA ILE A 23 15.60 7.03 5.01
C ILE A 23 14.71 7.80 4.05
N SER A 24 15.13 9.00 3.67
CA SER A 24 14.29 9.87 2.83
C SER A 24 14.07 9.31 1.42
N LEU A 25 12.90 9.59 0.85
CA LEU A 25 12.60 9.25 -0.55
C LEU A 25 13.61 9.87 -1.55
N LEU A 26 14.24 10.99 -1.18
CA LEU A 26 15.30 11.60 -1.98
C LEU A 26 16.57 10.74 -2.03
N GLN A 27 16.97 10.11 -0.91
CA GLN A 27 18.13 9.21 -0.88
C GLN A 27 17.86 7.93 -1.68
N LEU A 28 16.64 7.40 -1.60
CA LEU A 28 16.23 6.24 -2.40
C LEU A 28 16.31 6.56 -3.90
N MET A 29 15.74 7.70 -4.32
CA MET A 29 15.79 8.20 -5.70
C MET A 29 17.22 8.45 -6.20
N GLU A 30 18.08 9.05 -5.37
CA GLU A 30 19.49 9.28 -5.69
C GLU A 30 20.22 7.96 -5.98
N THR A 31 19.94 6.94 -5.17
CA THR A 31 20.55 5.61 -5.34
C THR A 31 19.97 4.88 -6.56
N ALA A 32 18.66 4.97 -6.78
CA ALA A 32 17.97 4.39 -7.92
C ALA A 32 18.52 4.92 -9.25
N GLY A 33 18.55 6.23 -9.44
CA GLY A 33 19.08 6.83 -10.66
C GLY A 33 20.59 6.61 -10.85
N ARG A 34 21.38 6.61 -9.76
CA ARG A 34 22.80 6.23 -9.82
C ARG A 34 22.98 4.80 -10.33
N ASN A 35 22.20 3.86 -9.81
CA ASN A 35 22.26 2.45 -10.24
C ASN A 35 21.92 2.29 -11.73
N VAL A 36 20.96 3.05 -12.25
CA VAL A 36 20.65 3.07 -13.69
C VAL A 36 21.84 3.57 -14.49
N ALA A 37 22.45 4.69 -14.08
CA ALA A 37 23.61 5.25 -14.74
C ALA A 37 24.81 4.29 -14.72
N GLU A 38 25.08 3.64 -13.58
CA GLU A 38 26.16 2.64 -13.44
C GLU A 38 25.91 1.42 -14.33
N GLU A 39 24.67 0.95 -14.45
CA GLU A 39 24.33 -0.19 -15.32
C GLU A 39 24.46 0.15 -16.82
N ILE A 40 24.18 1.39 -17.21
CA ILE A 40 24.44 1.86 -18.58
C ILE A 40 25.96 1.99 -18.79
N ALA A 41 26.68 2.57 -17.83
CA ALA A 41 28.12 2.79 -17.92
C ALA A 41 28.94 1.48 -17.94
N SER A 42 28.43 0.39 -17.37
CA SER A 42 29.08 -0.92 -17.45
C SER A 42 28.96 -1.57 -18.84
N ARG A 43 28.03 -1.10 -19.68
CA ARG A 43 27.70 -1.70 -20.99
C ARG A 43 28.14 -0.86 -22.18
N PHE A 44 28.28 0.45 -22.00
CA PHE A 44 28.53 1.40 -23.09
C PHE A 44 29.73 2.31 -22.80
N ASN A 45 30.48 2.66 -23.84
CA ASN A 45 31.60 3.58 -23.73
C ASN A 45 31.10 5.04 -23.64
N PRO A 46 31.36 5.78 -22.54
CA PRO A 46 30.79 7.12 -22.34
C PRO A 46 31.05 8.11 -23.48
N LYS A 47 32.26 8.11 -24.04
CA LYS A 47 32.68 9.11 -25.04
C LYS A 47 32.09 8.90 -26.43
N GLU A 48 31.54 7.72 -26.70
CA GLU A 48 31.02 7.33 -28.01
C GLU A 48 29.50 7.11 -27.99
N THR A 49 28.87 7.28 -26.83
CA THR A 49 27.46 6.92 -26.62
C THR A 49 26.63 8.16 -26.33
N LYS A 50 25.61 8.40 -27.16
CA LYS A 50 24.55 9.37 -26.93
C LYS A 50 23.37 8.72 -26.22
N VAL A 51 22.91 9.36 -25.15
CA VAL A 51 21.79 8.87 -24.33
C VAL A 51 20.65 9.87 -24.34
N ALA A 52 19.45 9.43 -24.75
CA ALA A 52 18.20 10.17 -24.57
C ALA A 52 17.41 9.62 -23.39
N ILE A 53 17.07 10.47 -22.42
CA ILE A 53 16.34 10.08 -21.22
C ILE A 53 14.94 10.70 -21.27
N PHE A 54 13.92 9.86 -21.37
CA PHE A 54 12.53 10.27 -21.40
C PHE A 54 11.96 10.25 -19.98
N CYS A 55 11.68 11.43 -19.43
CA CYS A 55 11.23 11.58 -18.05
C CYS A 55 9.75 11.97 -17.98
N GLY A 56 9.02 11.40 -17.03
CA GLY A 56 7.72 11.91 -16.58
C GLY A 56 7.86 12.95 -15.46
N SER A 57 6.74 13.38 -14.89
CA SER A 57 6.71 14.30 -13.72
C SER A 57 6.71 13.61 -12.36
N GLY A 58 6.57 12.29 -12.32
CA GLY A 58 6.50 11.50 -11.09
C GLY A 58 7.87 11.04 -10.57
N GLY A 59 7.86 10.07 -9.63
CA GLY A 59 9.06 9.48 -9.05
C GLY A 59 10.01 8.89 -10.10
N ASN A 60 9.49 8.09 -11.04
CA ASN A 60 10.29 7.47 -12.10
C ASN A 60 11.07 8.51 -12.94
N GLY A 61 10.43 9.64 -13.26
CA GLY A 61 11.08 10.74 -13.97
C GLY A 61 12.19 11.40 -13.15
N GLY A 62 12.06 11.42 -11.83
CA GLY A 62 13.09 11.84 -10.89
C GLY A 62 14.31 10.91 -10.90
N ASP A 63 14.11 9.59 -10.94
CA ASP A 63 15.19 8.62 -11.12
C ASP A 63 15.92 8.86 -12.46
N GLY A 64 15.18 9.17 -13.52
CA GLY A 64 15.75 9.59 -14.82
C GLY A 64 16.57 10.88 -14.73
N PHE A 65 16.13 11.87 -13.96
CA PHE A 65 16.90 13.11 -13.73
C PHE A 65 18.21 12.85 -12.99
N VAL A 66 18.18 11.98 -11.99
CA VAL A 66 19.39 11.53 -11.28
C VAL A 66 20.31 10.81 -12.26
N ALA A 67 19.79 9.82 -13.00
CA ALA A 67 20.58 9.07 -13.99
C ALA A 67 21.25 9.99 -15.01
N ALA A 68 20.54 11.04 -15.48
CA ALA A 68 21.10 12.04 -16.38
C ALA A 68 22.35 12.73 -15.80
N ARG A 69 22.28 13.16 -14.53
CA ARG A 69 23.41 13.82 -13.86
C ARG A 69 24.59 12.88 -13.72
N TYR A 70 24.38 11.64 -13.29
CA TYR A 70 25.46 10.66 -13.13
C TYR A 70 26.08 10.25 -14.47
N LEU A 71 25.29 10.00 -15.51
CA LEU A 71 25.79 9.72 -16.85
C LEU A 71 26.63 10.88 -17.40
N THR A 72 26.20 12.12 -17.17
CA THR A 72 26.98 13.30 -17.54
C THR A 72 28.32 13.34 -16.80
N CYS A 73 28.34 13.03 -15.49
CA CYS A 73 29.59 12.93 -14.71
C CYS A 73 30.53 11.84 -15.23
N LEU A 74 29.98 10.75 -15.77
CA LEU A 74 30.74 9.63 -16.36
C LEU A 74 31.21 9.92 -17.79
N GLY A 75 30.82 11.06 -18.38
CA GLY A 75 31.28 11.53 -19.68
C GLY A 75 30.36 11.18 -20.86
N PHE A 76 29.14 10.71 -20.61
CA PHE A 76 28.14 10.48 -21.66
C PHE A 76 27.61 11.79 -22.22
N THR A 77 27.23 11.79 -23.50
CA THR A 77 26.43 12.87 -24.08
C THR A 77 24.95 12.61 -23.79
N VAL A 78 24.35 13.43 -22.92
CA VAL A 78 22.99 13.20 -22.42
C VAL A 78 22.02 14.29 -22.90
N GLU A 79 20.85 13.87 -23.39
CA GLU A 79 19.68 14.74 -23.55
C GLU A 79 18.50 14.23 -22.73
N ILE A 80 17.74 15.16 -22.16
CA ILE A 80 16.53 14.89 -21.39
C ILE A 80 15.31 15.37 -22.17
N ILE A 81 14.34 14.49 -22.29
CA ILE A 81 13.03 14.76 -22.86
C ILE A 81 11.99 14.64 -21.75
N LEU A 82 11.53 15.77 -21.23
CA LEU A 82 10.44 15.81 -20.24
C LEU A 82 9.10 15.73 -20.97
N ALA A 83 8.34 14.65 -20.79
CA ALA A 83 7.07 14.39 -21.49
C ALA A 83 5.87 15.20 -20.96
N THR A 84 6.14 16.36 -20.37
CA THR A 84 5.17 17.25 -19.73
C THR A 84 5.79 18.64 -19.52
N ARG A 85 5.03 19.57 -18.94
CA ARG A 85 5.57 20.86 -18.48
C ARG A 85 6.31 20.67 -17.17
N ALA A 86 7.41 21.39 -16.98
CA ALA A 86 8.12 21.41 -15.70
C ALA A 86 7.23 21.83 -14.51
N SER A 87 6.24 22.69 -14.75
CA SER A 87 5.24 23.11 -13.75
C SER A 87 4.36 21.97 -13.23
N ASN A 88 4.29 20.84 -13.94
CA ASN A 88 3.49 19.67 -13.55
C ASN A 88 4.27 18.70 -12.64
N ILE A 89 5.52 19.01 -12.30
CA ILE A 89 6.31 18.23 -11.35
C ILE A 89 5.86 18.57 -9.93
N THR A 90 5.03 17.70 -9.35
CA THR A 90 4.54 17.83 -7.97
C THR A 90 5.28 16.95 -6.99
N HIS A 91 5.91 15.86 -7.44
CA HIS A 91 6.68 14.96 -6.60
C HIS A 91 7.93 15.65 -6.03
N GLU A 92 8.06 15.68 -4.71
CA GLU A 92 9.08 16.51 -4.03
C GLU A 92 10.51 16.15 -4.41
N SER A 93 10.88 14.85 -4.37
CA SER A 93 12.22 14.40 -4.76
C SER A 93 12.54 14.69 -6.22
N THR A 94 11.59 14.43 -7.14
CA THR A 94 11.71 14.78 -8.56
C THR A 94 11.90 16.29 -8.76
N LYS A 95 11.18 17.13 -8.00
CA LYS A 95 11.32 18.59 -8.06
C LYS A 95 12.71 19.04 -7.62
N LYS A 96 13.28 18.45 -6.56
CA LYS A 96 14.65 18.74 -6.12
C LYS A 96 15.68 18.39 -7.20
N ASN A 97 15.55 17.22 -7.83
CA ASN A 97 16.44 16.81 -8.92
C ASN A 97 16.26 17.66 -10.18
N TRP A 98 15.04 18.09 -10.50
CA TRP A 98 14.79 19.04 -11.57
C TRP A 98 15.50 20.38 -11.34
N ILE A 99 15.46 20.91 -10.11
CA ILE A 99 16.17 22.14 -9.73
C ILE A 99 17.68 21.98 -9.95
N ALA A 100 18.27 20.85 -9.51
CA ALA A 100 19.69 20.58 -9.71
C ALA A 100 20.09 20.57 -11.19
N LEU A 101 19.24 20.06 -12.07
CA LEU A 101 19.47 20.07 -13.52
C LEU A 101 19.42 21.46 -14.15
N GLN A 102 18.74 22.44 -13.53
CA GLN A 102 18.64 23.79 -14.11
C GLN A 102 20.01 24.44 -14.25
N SER A 103 20.88 24.24 -13.27
CA SER A 103 22.27 24.72 -13.29
C SER A 103 23.15 24.03 -14.34
N LEU A 104 22.68 22.91 -14.90
CA LEU A 104 23.41 22.10 -15.87
C LEU A 104 22.86 22.22 -17.30
N ARG A 105 21.91 23.13 -17.58
CA ARG A 105 21.26 23.28 -18.91
C ARG A 105 22.22 23.61 -20.06
N ASN A 106 23.40 24.15 -19.77
CA ASN A 106 24.43 24.40 -20.77
C ASN A 106 25.23 23.14 -21.13
N ILE A 107 25.10 22.08 -20.34
CA ILE A 107 25.81 20.80 -20.49
C ILE A 107 24.83 19.72 -20.95
N ILE A 108 23.65 19.66 -20.33
CA ILE A 108 22.59 18.70 -20.63
C ILE A 108 21.49 19.41 -21.41
N SER A 109 21.21 18.93 -22.63
CA SER A 109 20.07 19.45 -23.40
C SER A 109 18.77 18.99 -22.76
N ILE A 110 17.85 19.90 -22.46
CA ILE A 110 16.55 19.58 -21.85
C ILE A 110 15.42 20.13 -22.71
N ARG A 111 14.50 19.25 -23.13
CA ARG A 111 13.32 19.62 -23.93
C ARG A 111 12.03 19.23 -23.21
N GLU A 112 11.08 20.15 -23.16
CA GLU A 112 9.73 19.90 -22.64
C GLU A 112 8.76 19.61 -23.79
N ILE A 113 8.18 18.41 -23.81
CA ILE A 113 7.17 18.00 -24.77
C ILE A 113 5.79 18.22 -24.16
N LYS A 114 5.15 19.29 -24.59
CA LYS A 114 3.80 19.68 -24.13
C LYS A 114 2.68 19.03 -24.95
N ASP A 115 3.01 18.59 -26.17
CA ASP A 115 2.11 17.99 -27.14
C ASP A 115 2.88 16.93 -27.95
N SER A 116 2.19 15.88 -28.38
CA SER A 116 2.67 14.86 -29.32
C SER A 116 3.33 15.43 -30.60
N LEU A 117 2.90 16.59 -31.09
CA LEU A 117 3.49 17.24 -32.26
C LEU A 117 4.92 17.75 -32.02
N LEU A 118 5.31 17.91 -30.75
CA LEU A 118 6.63 18.41 -30.35
C LEU A 118 7.64 17.29 -30.10
N ILE A 119 7.26 16.01 -30.32
CA ILE A 119 8.18 14.91 -30.10
C ILE A 119 9.27 14.95 -31.18
N PRO A 120 10.55 15.18 -30.83
CA PRO A 120 11.62 15.26 -31.81
C PRO A 120 11.82 13.90 -32.47
N ASN A 121 12.52 13.91 -33.60
CA ASN A 121 13.23 12.71 -34.03
C ASN A 121 14.52 12.64 -33.22
N PHE A 122 14.84 11.47 -32.70
CA PHE A 122 16.03 11.23 -31.90
C PHE A 122 16.81 10.09 -32.54
N GLU A 123 18.09 10.34 -32.77
CA GLU A 123 19.06 9.37 -33.26
C GLU A 123 20.15 9.28 -32.18
N VAL A 124 20.01 8.26 -31.36
CA VAL A 124 20.81 8.02 -30.16
C VAL A 124 21.12 6.53 -30.03
N ASP A 125 22.18 6.22 -29.30
CA ASP A 125 22.62 4.84 -29.09
C ASP A 125 21.81 4.17 -27.97
N VAL A 126 21.46 4.94 -26.93
CA VAL A 126 20.73 4.45 -25.76
C VAL A 126 19.53 5.35 -25.46
N ILE A 127 18.39 4.71 -25.21
CA ILE A 127 17.17 5.37 -24.72
C ILE A 127 16.89 4.89 -23.31
N VAL A 128 16.65 5.82 -22.39
CA VAL A 128 16.21 5.53 -21.02
C VAL A 128 14.74 5.91 -20.88
N ASP A 129 13.88 4.92 -20.66
CA ASP A 129 12.47 5.09 -20.34
C ASP A 129 12.31 5.29 -18.83
N ALA A 130 12.13 6.54 -18.43
CA ALA A 130 11.81 6.99 -17.09
C ALA A 130 10.46 7.74 -17.07
N LEU A 131 9.53 7.38 -17.98
CA LEU A 131 8.27 8.11 -18.16
C LEU A 131 7.28 7.80 -17.04
N LEU A 132 6.94 6.52 -16.83
CA LEU A 132 6.00 6.05 -15.81
C LEU A 132 6.55 4.79 -15.15
N GLY A 133 6.32 4.62 -13.84
CA GLY A 133 6.74 3.44 -13.06
C GLY A 133 5.55 2.73 -12.41
N ILE A 134 5.75 2.15 -11.22
CA ILE A 134 4.74 1.36 -10.47
C ILE A 134 3.41 2.05 -10.16
N GLY A 135 3.34 3.38 -10.32
CA GLY A 135 2.12 4.17 -10.11
C GLY A 135 1.22 4.30 -11.32
N GLN A 136 1.58 3.70 -12.46
CA GLN A 136 0.78 3.75 -13.67
C GLN A 136 -0.53 2.97 -13.51
N SER A 137 -1.64 3.60 -13.90
CA SER A 137 -2.95 2.96 -14.02
C SER A 137 -3.67 3.45 -15.28
N GLY A 138 -4.47 2.56 -15.87
CA GLY A 138 -5.22 2.84 -17.09
C GLY A 138 -4.35 2.98 -18.34
N ARG A 139 -5.00 3.21 -19.49
CA ARG A 139 -4.33 3.32 -20.80
C ARG A 139 -3.41 4.54 -20.87
N LEU A 140 -2.32 4.41 -21.61
CA LEU A 140 -1.42 5.53 -21.93
C LEU A 140 -2.18 6.68 -22.59
N ARG A 141 -1.90 7.91 -22.15
CA ARG A 141 -2.47 9.14 -22.73
C ARG A 141 -1.38 9.90 -23.51
N PRO A 142 -1.75 10.71 -24.50
CA PRO A 142 -0.81 11.63 -25.12
C PRO A 142 -0.17 12.60 -24.11
N PRO A 143 1.11 13.01 -24.29
CA PRO A 143 2.01 12.64 -25.38
C PRO A 143 2.76 11.31 -25.14
N ILE A 144 2.60 10.68 -23.97
CA ILE A 144 3.38 9.49 -23.58
C ILE A 144 3.15 8.33 -24.55
N MET A 145 1.91 8.11 -24.99
CA MET A 145 1.58 7.05 -25.95
C MET A 145 2.41 7.16 -27.25
N GLN A 146 2.49 8.35 -27.83
CA GLN A 146 3.25 8.60 -29.07
C GLN A 146 4.76 8.52 -28.83
N ILE A 147 5.24 8.91 -27.64
CA ILE A 147 6.64 8.73 -27.26
C ILE A 147 6.98 7.24 -27.22
N VAL A 148 6.14 6.41 -26.60
CA VAL A 148 6.34 4.95 -26.54
C VAL A 148 6.39 4.33 -27.94
N GLU A 149 5.48 4.75 -28.84
CA GLU A 149 5.51 4.31 -30.24
C GLU A 149 6.82 4.66 -30.93
N LYS A 150 7.29 5.91 -30.78
CA LYS A 150 8.58 6.34 -31.36
C LYS A 150 9.76 5.58 -30.77
N ILE A 151 9.82 5.41 -29.44
CA ILE A 151 10.87 4.64 -28.76
C ILE A 151 10.96 3.23 -29.33
N ASN A 152 9.82 2.55 -29.47
CA ASN A 152 9.76 1.17 -29.97
C ASN A 152 10.18 1.02 -31.45
N ASN A 153 10.12 2.10 -32.24
CA ASN A 153 10.51 2.11 -33.64
C ASN A 153 11.98 2.52 -33.85
N THR A 154 12.75 2.72 -32.78
CA THR A 154 14.19 3.00 -32.88
C THR A 154 15.05 1.74 -32.85
N ASN A 155 16.26 1.86 -33.37
CA ASN A 155 17.31 0.84 -33.23
C ASN A 155 18.16 1.02 -31.96
N ALA A 156 17.90 2.05 -31.16
CA ALA A 156 18.62 2.33 -29.93
C ALA A 156 18.43 1.20 -28.90
N PHE A 157 19.41 1.01 -28.03
CA PHE A 157 19.28 0.13 -26.88
C PHE A 157 18.38 0.78 -25.83
N ARG A 158 17.27 0.11 -25.49
CA ARG A 158 16.23 0.66 -24.60
C ARG A 158 16.38 0.13 -23.18
N VAL A 159 16.57 1.03 -22.23
CA VAL A 159 16.65 0.77 -20.80
C VAL A 159 15.40 1.31 -20.12
N ALA A 160 14.60 0.46 -19.49
CA ALA A 160 13.50 0.90 -18.65
C ALA A 160 13.94 1.08 -17.20
N VAL A 161 13.51 2.20 -16.60
CA VAL A 161 13.71 2.50 -15.19
C VAL A 161 12.51 1.98 -14.40
N ASP A 162 12.81 1.13 -13.42
CA ASP A 162 11.90 0.36 -12.59
C ASP A 162 10.98 -0.60 -13.35
N VAL A 163 10.13 -0.10 -14.24
CA VAL A 163 9.14 -0.87 -15.02
C VAL A 163 9.02 -0.24 -16.41
N PRO A 164 8.97 -1.00 -17.52
CA PRO A 164 8.71 -0.43 -18.84
C PRO A 164 7.37 0.31 -18.85
N THR A 165 7.39 1.58 -19.29
CA THR A 165 6.21 2.41 -19.38
C THR A 165 5.16 1.74 -20.25
N GLY A 166 3.94 1.64 -19.74
CA GLY A 166 2.85 0.91 -20.39
C GLY A 166 2.57 -0.48 -19.80
N ILE A 167 3.39 -0.97 -18.87
CA ILE A 167 3.16 -2.24 -18.17
C ILE A 167 2.54 -2.01 -16.79
N ASN A 168 1.47 -2.74 -16.49
CA ASN A 168 0.97 -2.83 -15.12
C ASN A 168 1.93 -3.69 -14.29
N SER A 169 2.60 -3.08 -13.31
CA SER A 169 3.60 -3.75 -12.47
C SER A 169 3.06 -4.86 -11.57
N ASN A 170 1.75 -4.91 -11.32
CA ASN A 170 1.13 -5.98 -10.53
C ASN A 170 0.66 -7.15 -11.40
N THR A 171 0.04 -6.86 -12.56
CA THR A 171 -0.62 -7.88 -13.39
C THR A 171 0.22 -8.31 -14.60
N GLY A 172 1.17 -7.48 -15.04
CA GLY A 172 1.94 -7.66 -16.26
C GLY A 172 1.17 -7.28 -17.53
N GLU A 173 -0.05 -6.78 -17.41
CA GLU A 173 -0.89 -6.39 -18.55
C GLU A 173 -0.34 -5.16 -19.25
N VAL A 174 -0.46 -5.16 -20.58
CA VAL A 174 -0.11 -4.03 -21.44
C VAL A 174 -1.27 -3.03 -21.43
N LEU A 175 -0.99 -1.80 -21.01
CA LEU A 175 -1.96 -0.72 -20.85
C LEU A 175 -2.15 0.05 -22.18
N GLY A 176 -2.54 -0.68 -23.23
CA GLY A 176 -2.73 -0.20 -24.60
C GLY A 176 -1.47 -0.36 -25.46
N ASN A 177 -0.35 0.23 -25.04
CA ASN A 177 0.98 0.03 -25.64
C ASN A 177 2.03 0.10 -24.53
N ALA A 178 3.22 -0.45 -24.77
CA ALA A 178 4.31 -0.43 -23.79
C ALA A 178 5.69 -0.39 -24.44
N VAL A 179 6.66 0.19 -23.74
CA VAL A 179 8.06 0.19 -24.16
C VAL A 179 8.59 -1.25 -24.17
N LYS A 180 9.21 -1.65 -25.28
CA LYS A 180 9.87 -2.95 -25.43
C LYS A 180 11.34 -2.82 -25.05
N ALA A 181 11.63 -2.83 -23.75
CA ALA A 181 12.98 -2.64 -23.25
C ALA A 181 13.91 -3.80 -23.63
N ASN A 182 15.17 -3.49 -23.89
CA ASN A 182 16.24 -4.49 -23.95
C ASN A 182 16.70 -4.87 -22.53
N LEU A 183 16.66 -3.89 -21.62
CA LEU A 183 17.05 -4.00 -20.22
C LEU A 183 16.05 -3.25 -19.34
N THR A 184 15.66 -3.82 -18.21
CA THR A 184 14.92 -3.16 -17.15
C THR A 184 15.75 -3.19 -15.87
N VAL A 185 16.07 -2.00 -15.35
CA VAL A 185 16.74 -1.84 -14.04
C VAL A 185 15.66 -1.57 -13.01
N THR A 186 15.33 -2.58 -12.21
CA THR A 186 14.32 -2.48 -11.15
C THR A 186 14.95 -2.40 -9.78
N PHE A 187 14.21 -1.83 -8.84
CA PHE A 187 14.73 -1.52 -7.52
C PHE A 187 14.14 -2.44 -6.46
N TYR A 188 14.98 -2.80 -5.50
CA TYR A 188 14.67 -3.60 -4.31
C TYR A 188 14.28 -5.05 -4.60
N LYS A 189 13.14 -5.27 -5.26
CA LYS A 189 12.61 -6.59 -5.66
C LYS A 189 11.97 -6.49 -7.06
N PRO A 190 11.99 -7.58 -7.86
CA PRO A 190 11.23 -7.63 -9.11
C PRO A 190 9.75 -7.37 -8.88
N LYS A 191 9.05 -6.79 -9.87
CA LYS A 191 7.61 -6.56 -9.74
C LYS A 191 6.82 -7.81 -10.12
N LEU A 192 5.70 -8.04 -9.45
CA LEU A 192 4.85 -9.23 -9.64
C LEU A 192 4.48 -9.47 -11.12
N GLY A 193 4.20 -8.39 -11.87
CA GLY A 193 3.80 -8.45 -13.28
C GLY A 193 4.91 -8.84 -14.25
N PHE A 194 6.18 -8.87 -13.84
CA PHE A 194 7.30 -9.09 -14.75
C PHE A 194 7.29 -10.46 -15.40
N GLU A 195 6.82 -11.49 -14.69
CA GLU A 195 6.76 -12.83 -15.24
C GLU A 195 5.88 -12.91 -16.50
N LYS A 196 4.78 -12.14 -16.51
CA LYS A 196 3.83 -12.06 -17.63
C LYS A 196 4.25 -11.03 -18.69
N ALA A 197 5.10 -10.06 -18.32
CA ALA A 197 5.57 -8.99 -19.19
C ALA A 197 6.99 -9.22 -19.76
N LYS A 198 7.54 -10.44 -19.71
CA LYS A 198 8.92 -10.77 -20.14
C LYS A 198 9.31 -10.22 -21.50
N HIS A 199 8.38 -10.21 -22.46
CA HIS A 199 8.60 -9.68 -23.81
C HIS A 199 8.83 -8.16 -23.86
N TYR A 200 8.45 -7.44 -22.81
CA TYR A 200 8.61 -5.99 -22.68
C TYR A 200 9.74 -5.60 -21.72
N THR A 201 10.03 -6.44 -20.72
CA THR A 201 11.07 -6.14 -19.73
C THR A 201 12.49 -6.37 -20.26
N GLY A 202 12.65 -7.29 -21.21
CA GLY A 202 13.98 -7.73 -21.66
C GLY A 202 14.76 -8.39 -20.52
N GLU A 203 16.07 -8.14 -20.46
CA GLU A 203 16.89 -8.51 -19.31
C GLU A 203 16.43 -7.72 -18.07
N VAL A 204 16.25 -8.38 -16.92
CA VAL A 204 15.89 -7.70 -15.66
C VAL A 204 17.06 -7.73 -14.70
N VAL A 205 17.53 -6.55 -14.30
CA VAL A 205 18.56 -6.38 -13.27
C VAL A 205 17.93 -5.74 -12.04
N VAL A 206 18.01 -6.42 -10.90
CA VAL A 206 17.52 -5.90 -9.62
C VAL A 206 18.67 -5.22 -8.89
N LYS A 207 18.50 -3.94 -8.55
CA LYS A 207 19.48 -3.15 -7.80
C LYS A 207 18.92 -2.75 -6.43
N ASN A 208 19.77 -2.79 -5.40
CA ASN A 208 19.39 -2.28 -4.08
C ASN A 208 19.44 -0.75 -4.08
N ILE A 209 18.47 -0.09 -3.44
CA ILE A 209 18.36 1.37 -3.34
C ILE A 209 18.66 1.92 -1.93
N GLY A 210 19.36 1.15 -1.11
CA GLY A 210 19.63 1.48 0.29
C GLY A 210 18.51 1.05 1.23
N LEU A 211 17.75 0.02 0.87
CA LEU A 211 16.71 -0.57 1.71
C LEU A 211 17.20 -1.91 2.28
N PRO A 212 17.52 -1.97 3.58
CA PRO A 212 17.76 -3.23 4.27
C PRO A 212 16.49 -4.08 4.33
N VAL A 213 16.63 -5.41 4.29
CA VAL A 213 15.49 -6.34 4.37
C VAL A 213 14.83 -6.32 5.75
N GLU A 214 15.56 -5.90 6.78
CA GLU A 214 15.10 -5.76 8.15
C GLU A 214 13.95 -4.73 8.26
N LEU A 215 13.91 -3.73 7.38
CA LEU A 215 12.82 -2.74 7.35
C LEU A 215 11.47 -3.36 6.94
N GLU A 216 11.44 -4.50 6.24
CA GLU A 216 10.18 -5.21 5.95
C GLU A 216 9.54 -5.80 7.21
N ARG A 217 10.35 -6.04 8.25
CA ARG A 217 9.90 -6.63 9.51
C ARG A 217 9.42 -5.58 10.52
N LEU A 218 9.67 -4.31 10.23
CA LEU A 218 9.26 -3.21 11.10
C LEU A 218 7.91 -2.68 10.66
N VAL A 219 6.99 -2.53 11.62
CA VAL A 219 5.67 -1.95 11.40
C VAL A 219 5.74 -0.43 11.43
N GLY A 220 5.32 0.21 10.35
CA GLY A 220 5.24 1.66 10.24
C GLY A 220 3.94 2.14 9.55
N PRO A 221 3.86 3.44 9.22
CA PRO A 221 2.67 4.03 8.61
C PRO A 221 2.28 3.40 7.25
N GLY A 222 3.25 2.86 6.51
CA GLY A 222 3.01 2.13 5.27
C GLY A 222 2.19 0.85 5.46
N ASP A 223 2.25 0.22 6.63
CA ASP A 223 1.42 -0.95 6.93
C ASP A 223 -0.06 -0.58 7.04
N VAL A 224 -0.38 0.64 7.45
CA VAL A 224 -1.76 1.15 7.44
C VAL A 224 -2.27 1.26 5.99
N ILE A 225 -1.41 1.67 5.05
CA ILE A 225 -1.75 1.70 3.61
C ILE A 225 -2.04 0.28 3.10
N LYS A 226 -1.33 -0.74 3.59
CA LYS A 226 -1.59 -2.15 3.24
C LYS A 226 -2.86 -2.71 3.89
N ALA A 227 -3.19 -2.27 5.09
CA ALA A 227 -4.39 -2.74 5.82
C ALA A 227 -5.69 -2.07 5.35
N THR A 228 -5.62 -0.81 4.88
CA THR A 228 -6.81 -0.01 4.54
C THR A 228 -7.39 -0.43 3.18
N LYS A 229 -8.69 -0.73 3.10
CA LYS A 229 -9.35 -1.01 1.80
C LYS A 229 -9.72 0.30 1.08
N SER A 230 -9.52 0.34 -0.24
CA SER A 230 -10.04 1.42 -1.09
C SER A 230 -11.57 1.44 -1.02
N ARG A 231 -12.17 2.63 -0.98
CA ARG A 231 -13.62 2.84 -1.09
C ARG A 231 -13.93 3.32 -2.49
N GLU A 232 -14.49 2.43 -3.31
CA GLU A 232 -14.92 2.79 -4.65
C GLU A 232 -16.10 3.79 -4.60
N PRO A 233 -16.20 4.73 -5.55
CA PRO A 233 -17.28 5.73 -5.56
C PRO A 233 -18.69 5.12 -5.55
N GLU A 234 -18.85 3.94 -6.14
CA GLU A 234 -20.12 3.20 -6.24
C GLU A 234 -20.42 2.35 -4.99
N ALA A 235 -19.52 2.29 -4.01
CA ALA A 235 -19.68 1.44 -2.84
C ALA A 235 -20.94 1.79 -2.02
N HIS A 236 -21.56 0.76 -1.46
CA HIS A 236 -22.81 0.88 -0.71
C HIS A 236 -22.68 0.49 0.77
N LYS A 237 -23.59 1.02 1.59
CA LYS A 237 -23.63 0.76 3.04
C LYS A 237 -23.74 -0.75 3.32
N GLY A 238 -22.74 -1.28 4.02
CA GLY A 238 -22.63 -2.69 4.40
C GLY A 238 -21.51 -3.42 3.68
N GLU A 239 -20.99 -2.87 2.56
CA GLU A 239 -19.85 -3.45 1.84
C GLU A 239 -18.53 -3.29 2.60
N PHE A 240 -18.42 -2.27 3.46
CA PHE A 240 -17.27 -2.08 4.37
C PHE A 240 -17.51 -2.70 5.75
N GLY A 241 -18.40 -3.69 5.80
CA GLY A 241 -18.57 -4.57 6.94
C GLY A 241 -19.57 -4.08 7.99
N ARG A 242 -20.01 -5.05 8.79
CA ARG A 242 -20.94 -4.88 9.91
C ARG A 242 -20.29 -5.48 11.15
N LEU A 243 -19.92 -4.64 12.11
CA LEU A 243 -19.26 -5.08 13.33
C LEU A 243 -20.27 -5.23 14.45
N LEU A 244 -20.33 -6.41 15.07
CA LEU A 244 -20.99 -6.58 16.36
C LEU A 244 -19.95 -6.42 17.47
N ILE A 245 -20.27 -5.62 18.48
CA ILE A 245 -19.48 -5.48 19.70
C ILE A 245 -20.33 -5.97 20.86
N VAL A 246 -19.92 -7.06 21.50
CA VAL A 246 -20.56 -7.58 22.71
C VAL A 246 -19.69 -7.18 23.89
N GLY A 247 -20.19 -6.25 24.69
CA GLY A 247 -19.41 -5.59 25.72
C GLY A 247 -20.26 -4.79 26.68
N GLY A 248 -19.61 -4.30 27.71
CA GLY A 248 -20.18 -3.44 28.72
C GLY A 248 -20.95 -4.16 29.82
N SER A 249 -21.12 -3.43 30.91
CA SER A 249 -21.75 -3.88 32.15
C SER A 249 -22.39 -2.69 32.86
N ASN A 250 -23.02 -2.92 34.02
CA ASN A 250 -23.54 -1.84 34.84
C ASN A 250 -22.49 -0.79 35.24
N THR A 251 -21.21 -1.17 35.25
CA THR A 251 -20.08 -0.29 35.59
C THR A 251 -19.41 0.30 34.35
N PHE A 252 -19.26 -0.50 33.30
CA PHE A 252 -18.45 -0.14 32.13
C PHE A 252 -19.32 0.12 30.89
N SER A 253 -19.78 1.35 30.69
CA SER A 253 -20.44 1.78 29.45
C SER A 253 -19.46 2.34 28.41
N GLY A 254 -18.36 2.95 28.86
CA GLY A 254 -17.40 3.63 27.97
C GLY A 254 -16.58 2.69 27.10
N ALA A 255 -16.19 1.51 27.60
CA ALA A 255 -15.34 0.56 26.88
C ALA A 255 -15.92 0.12 25.53
N PRO A 256 -17.16 -0.43 25.45
CA PRO A 256 -17.75 -0.79 24.16
C PRO A 256 -18.04 0.44 23.28
N ALA A 257 -18.38 1.60 23.86
CA ALA A 257 -18.62 2.82 23.10
C ALA A 257 -17.35 3.32 22.39
N LEU A 258 -16.21 3.33 23.08
CA LEU A 258 -14.92 3.72 22.50
C LEU A 258 -14.48 2.77 21.39
N ALA A 259 -14.61 1.45 21.61
CA ALA A 259 -14.34 0.45 20.57
C ALA A 259 -15.20 0.70 19.31
N SER A 260 -16.47 1.06 19.51
CA SER A 260 -17.42 1.32 18.43
C SER A 260 -17.10 2.57 17.63
N LEU A 261 -16.77 3.67 18.32
CA LEU A 261 -16.38 4.92 17.68
C LEU A 261 -15.08 4.75 16.90
N SER A 262 -14.11 4.00 17.43
CA SER A 262 -12.88 3.64 16.72
C SER A 262 -13.17 2.86 15.43
N ALA A 263 -14.03 1.85 15.51
CA ALA A 263 -14.43 1.06 14.32
C ALA A 263 -15.06 1.93 13.22
N LEU A 264 -15.97 2.84 13.59
CA LEU A 264 -16.55 3.81 12.65
C LEU A 264 -15.49 4.73 12.04
N ARG A 265 -14.54 5.21 12.86
CA ARG A 265 -13.43 6.07 12.39
C ARG A 265 -12.49 5.35 11.43
N THR A 266 -12.35 4.04 11.55
CA THR A 266 -11.55 3.20 10.63
C THR A 266 -12.30 2.77 9.37
N GLY A 267 -13.56 3.19 9.21
CA GLY A 267 -14.34 2.94 7.99
C GLY A 267 -15.17 1.66 8.00
N VAL A 268 -15.62 1.19 9.17
CA VAL A 268 -16.72 0.19 9.25
C VAL A 268 -18.05 0.89 8.98
N ASP A 269 -18.92 0.29 8.17
CA ASP A 269 -20.19 0.93 7.77
C ASP A 269 -21.27 0.88 8.84
N ILE A 270 -21.36 -0.23 9.56
CA ILE A 270 -22.39 -0.45 10.57
C ILE A 270 -21.73 -1.05 11.81
N VAL A 271 -21.89 -0.38 12.94
CA VAL A 271 -21.41 -0.87 14.23
C VAL A 271 -22.60 -1.00 15.18
N THR A 272 -22.81 -2.22 15.66
CA THR A 272 -23.89 -2.58 16.58
C THR A 272 -23.28 -3.02 17.90
N ILE A 273 -23.80 -2.52 19.01
CA ILE A 273 -23.31 -2.79 20.36
C ILE A 273 -24.37 -3.57 21.12
N ALA A 274 -24.07 -4.80 21.53
CA ALA A 274 -24.92 -5.56 22.43
C ALA A 274 -24.39 -5.41 23.86
N SER A 275 -25.21 -4.79 24.72
CA SER A 275 -24.88 -4.52 26.12
C SER A 275 -26.11 -4.68 27.02
N PRO A 276 -25.94 -4.86 28.34
CA PRO A 276 -27.05 -4.82 29.30
C PRO A 276 -27.90 -3.56 29.12
N GLU A 277 -29.22 -3.67 29.27
CA GLU A 277 -30.22 -2.68 28.83
C GLU A 277 -29.91 -1.25 29.29
N LYS A 278 -29.62 -1.07 30.58
CA LYS A 278 -29.28 0.26 31.13
C LYS A 278 -27.99 0.82 30.53
N THR A 279 -27.00 -0.04 30.31
CA THR A 279 -25.71 0.30 29.70
C THR A 279 -25.90 0.66 28.22
N ALA A 280 -26.68 -0.12 27.47
CA ALA A 280 -27.02 0.14 26.08
C ALA A 280 -27.77 1.48 25.91
N ILE A 281 -28.68 1.83 26.82
CA ILE A 281 -29.35 3.15 26.84
C ILE A 281 -28.32 4.26 27.05
N ALA A 282 -27.45 4.14 28.05
CA ALA A 282 -26.41 5.13 28.32
C ALA A 282 -25.46 5.33 27.12
N ILE A 283 -25.06 4.24 26.46
CA ILE A 283 -24.20 4.29 25.25
C ILE A 283 -24.94 4.99 24.10
N SER A 284 -26.24 4.71 23.91
CA SER A 284 -27.04 5.34 22.86
C SER A 284 -27.09 6.87 22.98
N SER A 285 -27.00 7.39 24.21
CA SER A 285 -26.96 8.82 24.47
C SER A 285 -25.60 9.48 24.18
N MET A 286 -24.53 8.70 23.98
CA MET A 286 -23.19 9.24 23.72
C MET A 286 -23.01 9.70 22.27
N SER A 287 -23.64 9.03 21.30
CA SER A 287 -23.57 9.40 19.89
C SER A 287 -24.73 8.79 19.08
N PRO A 288 -25.36 9.58 18.19
CA PRO A 288 -26.42 9.07 17.32
C PRO A 288 -25.93 8.08 16.26
N ALA A 289 -24.62 7.98 16.05
CA ALA A 289 -24.02 7.02 15.11
C ALA A 289 -23.96 5.59 15.66
N LEU A 290 -24.17 5.40 16.97
CA LEU A 290 -24.08 4.10 17.62
C LEU A 290 -25.44 3.39 17.61
N ILE A 291 -25.46 2.15 17.09
CA ILE A 291 -26.62 1.27 17.18
C ILE A 291 -26.44 0.38 18.39
N THR A 292 -27.43 0.32 19.28
CA THR A 292 -27.36 -0.51 20.49
C THR A 292 -28.50 -1.51 20.57
N VAL A 293 -28.14 -2.73 20.98
CA VAL A 293 -29.02 -3.86 21.28
C VAL A 293 -29.11 -3.98 22.80
N LYS A 294 -30.34 -3.98 23.32
CA LYS A 294 -30.62 -3.91 24.76
C LYS A 294 -30.79 -5.34 25.27
N LEU A 295 -29.80 -5.84 25.99
CA LEU A 295 -29.84 -7.17 26.60
C LEU A 295 -30.45 -7.06 28.00
N LYS A 296 -31.47 -7.88 28.31
CA LYS A 296 -32.11 -7.86 29.63
C LYS A 296 -31.10 -8.28 30.70
N GLY A 297 -31.06 -7.55 31.82
CA GLY A 297 -30.19 -7.86 32.97
C GLY A 297 -29.19 -6.75 33.31
N LYS A 298 -28.35 -7.00 34.32
CA LYS A 298 -27.25 -6.11 34.73
C LYS A 298 -25.91 -6.47 34.09
N HIS A 299 -25.78 -7.73 33.68
CA HIS A 299 -24.66 -8.33 32.95
C HIS A 299 -25.25 -9.34 31.95
N ILE A 300 -24.43 -9.84 31.04
CA ILE A 300 -24.87 -10.82 30.05
C ILE A 300 -25.01 -12.20 30.69
N THR A 301 -26.07 -12.91 30.34
CA THR A 301 -26.41 -14.25 30.86
C THR A 301 -26.93 -15.12 29.71
N SER A 302 -27.09 -16.44 29.91
CA SER A 302 -27.57 -17.33 28.84
C SER A 302 -28.95 -16.94 28.31
N SER A 303 -29.76 -16.17 29.07
CA SER A 303 -31.01 -15.60 28.57
C SER A 303 -30.84 -14.61 27.41
N ASN A 304 -29.63 -14.10 27.20
CA ASN A 304 -29.30 -13.13 26.16
C ASN A 304 -28.74 -13.79 24.88
N ILE A 305 -28.38 -15.07 24.92
CA ILE A 305 -27.61 -15.72 23.84
C ILE A 305 -28.37 -15.69 22.51
N SER A 306 -29.66 -15.98 22.51
CA SER A 306 -30.49 -16.00 21.30
C SER A 306 -30.54 -14.65 20.59
N VAL A 307 -30.60 -13.56 21.36
CA VAL A 307 -30.56 -12.20 20.82
C VAL A 307 -29.20 -11.91 20.19
N ILE A 308 -28.11 -12.28 20.86
CA ILE A 308 -26.74 -12.08 20.36
C ILE A 308 -26.51 -12.88 19.07
N GLN A 309 -26.91 -14.15 19.04
CA GLN A 309 -26.82 -15.02 17.87
C GLN A 309 -27.54 -14.43 16.65
N ASN A 310 -28.77 -13.93 16.83
CA ASN A 310 -29.51 -13.28 15.75
C ASN A 310 -28.76 -12.09 15.13
N HIS A 311 -28.01 -11.32 15.93
CA HIS A 311 -27.20 -10.23 15.40
C HIS A 311 -25.90 -10.69 14.75
N LEU A 312 -25.31 -11.78 15.24
CA LEU A 312 -24.11 -12.41 14.67
C LEU A 312 -24.35 -12.89 13.23
N GLU A 313 -25.53 -13.42 12.91
CA GLU A 313 -25.89 -13.87 11.54
C GLU A 313 -25.75 -12.77 10.47
N SER A 314 -25.89 -11.50 10.87
CA SER A 314 -25.75 -10.36 9.96
C SER A 314 -24.37 -9.67 10.02
N ALA A 315 -23.55 -10.05 11.00
CA ALA A 315 -22.25 -9.43 11.25
C ALA A 315 -21.16 -10.01 10.35
N THR A 316 -20.19 -9.18 9.98
CA THR A 316 -18.99 -9.62 9.27
C THR A 316 -17.82 -9.88 10.22
N ALA A 317 -17.89 -9.39 11.45
CA ALA A 317 -16.88 -9.60 12.50
C ALA A 317 -17.49 -9.36 13.90
N LEU A 318 -16.85 -9.92 14.92
CA LEU A 318 -17.18 -9.74 16.33
C LEU A 318 -16.03 -9.07 17.10
N VAL A 319 -16.33 -8.14 18.00
CA VAL A 319 -15.49 -7.80 19.16
C VAL A 319 -16.21 -8.27 20.42
N LEU A 320 -15.52 -9.04 21.25
CA LEU A 320 -16.06 -9.56 22.50
C LEU A 320 -15.13 -9.17 23.64
N GLY A 321 -15.69 -8.64 24.73
CA GLY A 321 -14.94 -8.45 25.97
C GLY A 321 -14.89 -7.07 26.62
N PRO A 322 -14.85 -5.94 25.88
CA PRO A 322 -14.68 -4.63 26.48
C PRO A 322 -15.74 -4.34 27.56
N GLY A 323 -15.35 -4.41 28.84
CA GLY A 323 -16.20 -4.11 29.99
C GLY A 323 -17.29 -5.14 30.33
N LEU A 324 -17.20 -6.40 29.89
CA LEU A 324 -18.20 -7.45 30.15
C LEU A 324 -18.36 -7.80 31.65
N GLY A 325 -17.29 -7.67 32.44
CA GLY A 325 -17.23 -8.27 33.77
C GLY A 325 -16.95 -9.78 33.73
N LEU A 326 -16.74 -10.36 34.91
CA LEU A 326 -16.26 -11.74 35.08
C LEU A 326 -17.19 -12.59 35.96
N HIS A 327 -18.49 -12.31 35.95
CA HIS A 327 -19.47 -13.17 36.60
C HIS A 327 -19.47 -14.56 35.95
N ASP A 328 -19.73 -15.62 36.72
CA ASP A 328 -19.67 -17.00 36.19
C ASP A 328 -20.64 -17.19 35.00
N GLU A 329 -21.87 -16.70 35.11
CA GLU A 329 -22.85 -16.71 34.01
C GLU A 329 -22.35 -15.93 32.77
N THR A 330 -21.60 -14.84 32.95
CA THR A 330 -21.00 -14.08 31.85
C THR A 330 -19.95 -14.91 31.12
N LYS A 331 -19.12 -15.66 31.86
CA LYS A 331 -18.04 -16.48 31.30
C LYS A 331 -18.59 -17.65 30.47
N GLU A 332 -19.65 -18.29 30.96
CA GLU A 332 -20.36 -19.35 30.23
C GLU A 332 -20.89 -18.81 28.89
N VAL A 333 -21.54 -17.65 28.91
CA VAL A 333 -22.05 -17.00 27.69
C VAL A 333 -20.93 -16.62 26.72
N VAL A 334 -19.77 -16.19 27.23
CA VAL A 334 -18.61 -15.91 26.36
C VAL A 334 -18.20 -17.17 25.59
N ASN A 335 -18.17 -18.34 26.23
CA ASN A 335 -17.89 -19.59 25.53
C ASN A 335 -18.99 -19.93 24.50
N GLU A 336 -20.27 -19.77 24.86
CA GLU A 336 -21.39 -20.01 23.93
C GLU A 336 -21.33 -19.09 22.68
N ILE A 337 -20.95 -17.82 22.87
CA ILE A 337 -20.75 -16.86 21.77
C ILE A 337 -19.61 -17.32 20.87
N ILE A 338 -18.47 -17.70 21.45
CA ILE A 338 -17.30 -18.19 20.70
C ILE A 338 -17.65 -19.43 19.88
N GLU A 339 -18.34 -20.41 20.48
CA GLU A 339 -18.78 -21.61 19.77
C GLU A 339 -19.72 -21.28 18.61
N HIS A 340 -20.60 -20.31 18.77
CA HIS A 340 -21.48 -19.87 17.68
C HIS A 340 -20.70 -19.17 16.56
N VAL A 341 -19.75 -18.29 16.91
CA VAL A 341 -18.87 -17.61 15.95
C VAL A 341 -18.06 -18.61 15.13
N GLU A 342 -17.53 -19.67 15.75
CA GLU A 342 -16.82 -20.73 15.04
C GLU A 342 -17.72 -21.47 14.05
N LYS A 343 -19.00 -21.69 14.38
CA LYS A 343 -19.98 -22.31 13.48
C LYS A 343 -20.24 -21.43 12.24
N ILE A 344 -20.41 -20.12 12.42
CA ILE A 344 -20.67 -19.18 11.32
C ILE A 344 -19.39 -18.66 10.63
N LYS A 345 -18.22 -18.96 11.19
CA LYS A 345 -16.88 -18.67 10.65
C LYS A 345 -16.58 -17.21 10.35
N ILE A 346 -17.12 -16.28 11.15
CA ILE A 346 -16.73 -14.87 11.07
C ILE A 346 -15.48 -14.60 11.93
N PRO A 347 -14.63 -13.64 11.55
CA PRO A 347 -13.48 -13.25 12.36
C PRO A 347 -13.91 -12.64 13.70
N MET A 348 -13.17 -12.93 14.77
CA MET A 348 -13.42 -12.35 16.10
C MET A 348 -12.20 -11.73 16.76
N LEU A 349 -12.42 -10.67 17.53
CA LEU A 349 -11.45 -10.08 18.42
C LEU A 349 -11.88 -10.31 19.87
N LEU A 350 -11.05 -10.98 20.65
CA LEU A 350 -11.25 -11.13 22.10
C LEU A 350 -10.35 -10.14 22.83
N ASP A 351 -10.96 -9.31 23.66
CA ASP A 351 -10.29 -8.28 24.44
C ASP A 351 -10.65 -8.36 25.92
N ALA A 352 -9.82 -7.80 26.79
CA ALA A 352 -10.13 -7.56 28.19
C ALA A 352 -10.79 -8.75 28.93
N ASP A 353 -12.04 -8.59 29.37
CA ASP A 353 -12.74 -9.60 30.17
C ASP A 353 -13.10 -10.85 29.37
N ALA A 354 -13.20 -10.79 28.04
CA ALA A 354 -13.36 -11.99 27.22
C ALA A 354 -12.08 -12.82 27.17
N ILE A 355 -10.90 -12.19 27.17
CA ILE A 355 -9.61 -12.90 27.29
C ILE A 355 -9.57 -13.65 28.62
N LYS A 356 -9.91 -12.98 29.72
CA LYS A 356 -9.94 -13.58 31.06
C LYS A 356 -11.02 -14.66 31.23
N ALA A 357 -12.14 -14.54 30.53
CA ALA A 357 -13.14 -15.61 30.50
C ALA A 357 -12.63 -16.80 29.67
N PHE A 358 -11.97 -16.53 28.55
CA PHE A 358 -11.40 -17.53 27.66
C PHE A 358 -10.33 -18.41 28.33
N THR A 359 -9.59 -17.88 29.29
CA THR A 359 -8.58 -18.67 30.02
C THR A 359 -9.17 -19.83 30.81
N ASP A 360 -10.45 -19.77 31.20
CA ASP A 360 -11.08 -20.82 32.01
C ASP A 360 -11.36 -22.10 31.20
N PHE A 361 -11.53 -21.97 29.88
CA PHE A 361 -11.79 -23.11 28.97
C PHE A 361 -10.73 -23.31 27.88
N LYS A 362 -9.75 -22.39 27.79
CA LYS A 362 -8.54 -22.38 26.95
C LYS A 362 -8.43 -23.57 26.00
N ARG A 363 -8.91 -23.38 24.77
CA ARG A 363 -8.86 -24.38 23.70
C ARG A 363 -8.40 -23.79 22.38
N LYS A 364 -8.09 -24.65 21.41
CA LYS A 364 -7.84 -24.20 20.05
C LYS A 364 -9.13 -23.63 19.46
N LEU A 365 -9.04 -22.45 18.86
CA LEU A 365 -10.13 -21.80 18.14
C LEU A 365 -10.09 -22.19 16.66
N GLU A 366 -11.25 -22.46 16.07
CA GLU A 366 -11.41 -22.97 14.69
C GLU A 366 -11.85 -21.89 13.69
N CYS A 367 -11.75 -20.61 14.05
CA CYS A 367 -11.99 -19.47 13.16
C CYS A 367 -10.81 -18.50 13.17
N ALA A 368 -10.85 -17.47 12.32
CA ALA A 368 -9.87 -16.38 12.38
C ALA A 368 -10.10 -15.54 13.64
N PHE A 369 -9.08 -15.35 14.46
CA PHE A 369 -9.21 -14.58 15.68
C PHE A 369 -8.00 -13.68 15.97
N VAL A 370 -8.25 -12.63 16.75
CA VAL A 370 -7.23 -11.74 17.30
C VAL A 370 -7.43 -11.68 18.82
N LEU A 371 -6.34 -11.82 19.58
CA LEU A 371 -6.32 -11.53 21.02
C LEU A 371 -5.56 -10.22 21.22
N THR A 372 -6.04 -9.34 22.09
CA THR A 372 -5.39 -8.06 22.41
C THR A 372 -4.93 -7.95 23.87
N PRO A 373 -4.21 -8.94 24.43
CA PRO A 373 -3.84 -8.92 25.84
C PRO A 373 -2.81 -7.83 26.13
N HIS A 374 -3.00 -7.08 27.21
CA HIS A 374 -1.88 -6.39 27.85
C HIS A 374 -0.97 -7.40 28.58
N ALA A 375 0.20 -6.98 29.07
CA ALA A 375 1.18 -7.87 29.71
C ALA A 375 0.57 -8.84 30.76
N ARG A 376 -0.25 -8.33 31.69
CA ARG A 376 -0.93 -9.17 32.70
C ARG A 376 -2.03 -10.11 32.16
N GLU A 377 -2.71 -9.76 31.08
CA GLU A 377 -3.68 -10.65 30.42
C GLU A 377 -2.94 -11.73 29.64
N TYR A 378 -1.75 -11.43 29.15
CA TYR A 378 -0.89 -12.39 28.47
C TYR A 378 -0.31 -13.43 29.45
N GLU A 379 0.02 -13.03 30.68
CA GLU A 379 0.52 -13.95 31.71
C GLU A 379 -0.47 -15.06 32.08
N ILE A 380 -1.78 -14.81 31.93
CA ILE A 380 -2.84 -15.79 32.24
C ILE A 380 -3.30 -16.57 31.00
N LEU A 381 -2.94 -16.11 29.79
CA LEU A 381 -3.25 -16.77 28.52
C LEU A 381 -2.34 -17.96 28.25
#